data_AF-A0A1I1JUE5-F1
#
_entry.id   AF-A0A1I1JUE5-F1
#
_cell.length_a   1.000
_cell.length_b   1.000
_cell.length_c   1.000
_cell.angle_alpha   90.00
_cell.angle_beta   90.00
_cell.angle_gamma   90.00
#
_symmetry.space_group_name_H-M   'P 1'
#
loop_
_entity.id
_entity.type
_entity.pdbx_description
1 polymer ?
#
loop_
_entity_poly.entity_id
_entity_poly.type
_entity_poly.pdbx_seq_one_letter_code
_entity_poly.pdbx_strand_id
1 'polypeptide(L)'
;MLNNYNRVLDLLSGFQVRVDVPGAEAGLQTLSKKNQLELTFAVRLDDQVHQAKLLVASAVGGEIKLLDLSGTQALVDSKTPNPLSGRGVSTFLINTLLQTLGEVLPASTRIFGRLEAPQAADLEPLAARRNFWRRFGFEIENWGRGKELVTGQLGELSLYPESLLGSHPQKGMDLMHLHLIGTATQLD
;
A
#
# COMPACT_ATOMS: atom_id res chain seq x y z
N MET A 1 0.41 -12.97 18.14
CA MET A 1 0.52 -11.92 17.10
C MET A 1 1.51 -12.30 16.00
N LEU A 2 2.79 -12.55 16.29
CA LEU A 2 3.79 -12.97 15.28
C LEU A 2 3.36 -14.21 14.46
N ASN A 3 2.76 -15.22 15.11
CA ASN A 3 2.26 -16.42 14.43
C ASN A 3 1.13 -16.13 13.43
N ASN A 4 0.22 -15.18 13.73
CA ASN A 4 -0.85 -14.83 12.80
C ASN A 4 -0.30 -14.07 11.60
N TYR A 5 0.63 -13.14 11.83
CA TYR A 5 1.30 -12.43 10.74
C TYR A 5 2.07 -13.38 9.82
N ASN A 6 2.86 -14.31 10.37
CA ASN A 6 3.58 -15.29 9.54
C ASN A 6 2.63 -16.18 8.74
N ARG A 7 1.51 -16.63 9.34
CA ARG A 7 0.46 -17.37 8.62
C ARG A 7 -0.10 -16.54 7.45
N VAL A 8 -0.30 -15.24 7.64
CA VAL A 8 -0.75 -14.34 6.57
C VAL A 8 0.30 -14.25 5.46
N LEU A 9 1.59 -14.17 5.79
CA LEU A 9 2.66 -14.18 4.80
C LEU A 9 2.70 -15.48 3.97
N ASP A 10 2.43 -16.61 4.61
CA ASP A 10 2.36 -17.90 3.94
C ASP A 10 1.14 -17.98 3.02
N LEU A 11 -0.03 -17.54 3.50
CA LEU A 11 -1.28 -17.50 2.72
C LEU A 11 -1.22 -16.56 1.52
N LEU A 12 -0.49 -15.46 1.65
CA LEU A 12 -0.38 -14.46 0.58
C LEU A 12 0.86 -14.67 -0.28
N SER A 13 1.61 -15.75 -0.15
CA SER A 13 2.85 -15.91 -0.92
C SER A 13 2.55 -16.13 -2.41
N GLY A 14 3.10 -15.28 -3.28
CA GLY A 14 3.05 -15.47 -4.74
C GLY A 14 1.67 -15.22 -5.37
N PHE A 15 0.76 -14.56 -4.65
CA PHE A 15 -0.57 -14.25 -5.14
C PHE A 15 -0.52 -13.19 -6.26
N GLN A 16 -1.35 -13.38 -7.29
CA GLN A 16 -1.49 -12.45 -8.41
C GLN A 16 -2.96 -12.27 -8.75
N VAL A 17 -3.39 -11.03 -8.90
CA VAL A 17 -4.76 -10.67 -9.21
C VAL A 17 -4.80 -9.59 -10.27
N ARG A 18 -5.70 -9.75 -11.23
CA ARG A 18 -6.01 -8.71 -12.21
C ARG A 18 -6.82 -7.62 -11.53
N VAL A 19 -6.44 -6.37 -11.79
CA VAL A 19 -7.17 -5.19 -11.30
C VAL A 19 -7.85 -4.52 -12.48
N ASP A 20 -9.13 -4.23 -12.35
CA ASP A 20 -9.91 -3.60 -13.42
C ASP A 20 -9.60 -2.10 -13.49
N VAL A 21 -8.94 -1.70 -14.58
CA VAL A 21 -8.56 -0.32 -14.88
C VAL A 21 -8.95 -0.01 -16.33
N PRO A 22 -9.72 1.08 -16.58
CA PRO A 22 -10.12 1.43 -17.93
C PRO A 22 -8.93 1.62 -18.88
N GLY A 23 -8.96 0.92 -20.00
CA GLY A 23 -7.98 1.09 -21.07
C GLY A 23 -6.55 0.65 -20.73
N ALA A 24 -6.33 -0.11 -19.65
CA ALA A 24 -5.00 -0.56 -19.25
C ALA A 24 -5.00 -2.02 -18.77
N GLU A 25 -3.87 -2.69 -18.93
CA GLU A 25 -3.60 -3.98 -18.28
C GLU A 25 -2.99 -3.72 -16.91
N ALA A 26 -3.73 -3.99 -15.84
CA ALA A 26 -3.27 -3.79 -14.47
C ALA A 26 -3.40 -5.06 -13.63
N GLY A 27 -2.47 -5.21 -12.67
CA GLY A 27 -2.46 -6.32 -11.74
C GLY A 27 -1.81 -5.95 -10.42
N LEU A 28 -2.19 -6.69 -9.39
CA LEU A 28 -1.59 -6.65 -8.08
C LEU A 28 -0.93 -8.00 -7.81
N GLN A 29 0.31 -7.96 -7.39
CA GLN A 29 1.08 -9.13 -6.99
C GLN A 29 1.53 -8.99 -5.54
N THR A 30 1.64 -10.12 -4.85
CA THR A 30 2.30 -10.18 -3.55
C THR A 30 3.58 -11.00 -3.61
N LEU A 31 4.53 -10.62 -2.75
CA LEU A 31 5.72 -11.40 -2.47
C LEU A 31 5.96 -11.42 -0.97
N SER A 32 6.07 -12.61 -0.39
CA SER A 32 6.50 -12.77 1.00
C SER A 32 7.96 -13.19 1.07
N LYS A 33 8.74 -12.53 1.93
CA LYS A 33 10.15 -12.85 2.17
C LYS A 33 10.46 -12.74 3.65
N LYS A 34 10.75 -13.88 4.28
CA LYS A 34 10.98 -13.97 5.75
C LYS A 34 9.79 -13.41 6.52
N ASN A 35 9.94 -12.23 7.14
CA ASN A 35 8.94 -11.53 7.93
C ASN A 35 8.39 -10.30 7.21
N GLN A 36 8.45 -10.26 5.88
CA GLN A 36 8.04 -9.12 5.07
C GLN A 36 6.93 -9.50 4.09
N LEU A 37 5.98 -8.59 3.90
CA LEU A 37 4.96 -8.61 2.86
C LEU A 37 5.20 -7.46 1.90
N GLU A 38 5.36 -7.78 0.63
CA GLU A 38 5.41 -6.83 -0.47
C GLU A 38 4.12 -6.92 -1.27
N LEU A 39 3.50 -5.77 -1.53
CA LEU A 39 2.41 -5.59 -2.49
C LEU A 39 2.94 -4.76 -3.67
N THR A 40 2.85 -5.29 -4.87
CA THR A 40 3.31 -4.65 -6.10
C THR A 40 2.14 -4.46 -7.05
N PHE A 41 1.74 -3.22 -7.28
CA PHE A 41 0.79 -2.86 -8.31
C PHE A 41 1.56 -2.56 -9.60
N ALA A 42 1.22 -3.26 -10.68
CA ALA A 42 1.81 -3.05 -12.00
C ALA A 42 0.72 -2.71 -13.00
N VAL A 43 1.02 -1.77 -13.90
CA VAL A 43 0.10 -1.40 -14.98
C VAL A 43 0.87 -1.08 -16.26
N ARG A 44 0.34 -1.47 -17.42
CA ARG A 44 0.85 -1.05 -18.72
C ARG A 44 0.10 0.21 -19.19
N LEU A 45 0.83 1.32 -19.37
CA LEU A 45 0.35 2.59 -19.91
C LEU A 45 1.30 3.02 -21.03
N ASP A 46 0.78 3.50 -22.16
CA ASP A 46 1.60 3.98 -23.29
C ASP A 46 2.72 2.99 -23.71
N ASP A 47 2.38 1.70 -23.78
CA ASP A 47 3.29 0.57 -24.06
C ASP A 47 4.45 0.37 -23.06
N GLN A 48 4.43 1.05 -21.92
CA GLN A 48 5.40 0.91 -20.84
C GLN A 48 4.76 0.32 -19.58
N VAL A 49 5.53 -0.51 -18.86
CA VAL A 49 5.09 -1.06 -17.57
C VAL A 49 5.55 -0.15 -16.45
N HIS A 50 4.59 0.33 -15.66
CA HIS A 50 4.82 1.12 -14.46
C HIS A 50 4.48 0.30 -13.24
N GLN A 51 5.24 0.52 -12.16
CA GLN A 51 5.09 -0.24 -10.93
C GLN A 51 5.10 0.67 -9.71
N ALA A 52 4.26 0.31 -8.75
CA ALA A 52 4.20 0.89 -7.42
C ALA A 52 4.28 -0.22 -6.38
N LYS A 53 4.96 0.05 -5.27
CA LYS A 53 5.26 -0.96 -4.26
C LYS A 53 4.93 -0.46 -2.86
N LEU A 54 4.36 -1.35 -2.05
CA LEU A 54 4.20 -1.20 -0.62
C LEU A 54 4.88 -2.38 0.08
N LEU A 55 5.83 -2.10 0.97
CA LEU A 55 6.56 -3.12 1.71
C LEU A 55 6.37 -2.93 3.21
N VAL A 56 5.96 -3.98 3.91
CA VAL A 56 5.82 -4.00 5.36
C VAL A 56 6.54 -5.19 5.98
N ALA A 57 6.85 -5.10 7.27
CA ALA A 57 7.43 -6.20 8.03
C ALA A 57 6.89 -6.25 9.45
N SER A 58 6.83 -7.44 10.06
CA SER A 58 6.56 -7.52 11.50
C SER A 58 7.71 -6.92 12.29
N ALA A 59 7.37 -6.13 13.31
CA ALA A 59 8.28 -5.59 14.31
C ALA A 59 8.13 -6.31 15.66
N VAL A 60 9.02 -5.99 16.60
CA VAL A 60 8.93 -6.45 18.00
C VAL A 60 7.64 -5.90 18.63
N GLY A 61 6.97 -6.70 19.45
CA GLY A 61 5.73 -6.28 20.12
C GLY A 61 4.44 -6.55 19.33
N GLY A 62 4.53 -7.17 18.14
CA GLY A 62 3.35 -7.47 17.32
C GLY A 62 2.84 -6.29 16.49
N GLU A 63 3.66 -5.24 16.37
CA GLU A 63 3.44 -4.10 15.48
C GLU A 63 3.88 -4.42 14.05
N ILE A 64 3.37 -3.66 13.08
CA ILE A 64 3.73 -3.75 11.66
C ILE A 64 4.52 -2.51 11.27
N LYS A 65 5.71 -2.72 10.70
CA LYS A 65 6.56 -1.65 10.22
C LYS A 65 6.40 -1.46 8.72
N LEU A 66 5.96 -0.28 8.30
CA LEU A 66 6.06 0.20 6.92
C LEU A 66 7.53 0.46 6.58
N LEU A 67 8.04 -0.29 5.60
CA LEU A 67 9.41 -0.21 5.13
C LEU A 67 9.54 0.67 3.88
N ASP A 68 8.58 0.58 2.96
CA ASP A 68 8.59 1.33 1.72
C ASP A 68 7.17 1.58 1.19
N LEU A 69 6.95 2.73 0.56
CA LEU A 69 5.83 3.04 -0.30
C LEU A 69 6.40 3.86 -1.47
N SER A 70 6.63 3.21 -2.61
CA SER A 70 7.38 3.76 -3.74
C SER A 70 6.68 3.55 -5.09
N GLY A 71 7.19 4.23 -6.12
CA GLY A 71 6.65 4.15 -7.48
C GLY A 71 5.36 4.97 -7.69
N THR A 72 4.92 5.72 -6.68
CA THR A 72 3.75 6.62 -6.76
C THR A 72 4.07 8.08 -6.46
N GLN A 73 5.33 8.42 -6.15
CA GLN A 73 5.71 9.81 -5.90
C GLN A 73 5.84 10.57 -7.20
N ALA A 74 5.57 11.87 -7.17
CA ALA A 74 5.90 12.75 -8.29
C ALA A 74 7.42 12.73 -8.54
N LEU A 75 7.82 12.53 -9.80
CA LEU A 75 9.19 12.77 -10.23
C LEU A 75 9.42 14.29 -10.22
N VAL A 76 10.61 14.70 -9.78
CA VAL A 76 10.98 16.14 -9.70
C VAL A 76 11.13 16.73 -11.11
N ASP A 77 11.38 15.90 -12.11
CA ASP A 77 11.44 16.31 -13.50
C ASP A 77 10.02 16.46 -14.09
N SER A 78 9.60 17.71 -14.28
CA SER A 78 8.32 18.04 -14.91
C SER A 78 8.21 17.53 -16.35
N LYS A 79 9.32 17.16 -17.01
CA LYS A 79 9.33 16.56 -18.33
C LYS A 79 9.08 15.06 -18.32
N THR A 80 9.26 14.39 -17.17
CA THR A 80 9.01 12.97 -17.00
C THR A 80 8.11 12.73 -15.77
N PRO A 81 6.82 13.11 -15.85
CA PRO A 81 5.90 12.86 -14.74
C PRO A 81 5.75 11.37 -14.48
N ASN A 82 5.68 10.98 -13.20
CA ASN A 82 5.32 9.62 -12.84
C ASN A 82 3.82 9.40 -13.14
N PRO A 83 3.45 8.48 -14.06
CA PRO A 83 2.05 8.29 -14.45
C PRO A 83 1.18 7.72 -13.32
N LEU A 84 1.75 7.15 -12.26
CA LEU A 84 1.02 6.63 -11.11
C LEU A 84 0.79 7.70 -10.02
N SER A 85 1.47 8.84 -10.09
CA SER A 85 1.36 9.91 -9.11
C SER A 85 -0.02 10.57 -9.15
N GLY A 86 -0.65 10.71 -7.99
CA GLY A 86 -1.98 11.34 -7.86
C GLY A 86 -3.15 10.54 -8.44
N ARG A 87 -2.94 9.29 -8.88
CA ARG A 87 -3.97 8.45 -9.54
C ARG A 87 -4.53 7.33 -8.66
N GLY A 88 -4.66 7.57 -7.36
CA GLY A 88 -5.26 6.63 -6.41
C GLY A 88 -4.43 5.37 -6.09
N VAL A 89 -3.27 5.15 -6.72
CA VAL A 89 -2.47 3.93 -6.56
C VAL A 89 -1.96 3.73 -5.13
N SER A 90 -1.43 4.78 -4.49
CA SER A 90 -1.00 4.71 -3.08
C SER A 90 -2.16 4.37 -2.15
N THR A 91 -3.33 4.97 -2.40
CA THR A 91 -4.55 4.74 -1.64
C THR A 91 -5.01 3.30 -1.78
N PHE A 92 -5.03 2.78 -3.01
CA PHE A 92 -5.37 1.41 -3.30
C PHE A 92 -4.46 0.41 -2.56
N LEU A 93 -3.15 0.64 -2.58
CA LEU A 93 -2.17 -0.22 -1.89
C LEU A 93 -2.37 -0.21 -0.37
N ILE A 94 -2.55 0.96 0.25
CA ILE A 94 -2.78 1.07 1.69
C ILE A 94 -4.11 0.42 2.08
N ASN A 95 -5.20 0.69 1.36
CA ASN A 95 -6.49 0.06 1.66
C ASN A 95 -6.44 -1.46 1.50
N THR A 96 -5.74 -1.96 0.48
CA THR A 96 -5.55 -3.41 0.28
C THR A 96 -4.78 -4.04 1.45
N LEU A 97 -3.73 -3.36 1.94
CA LEU A 97 -3.01 -3.80 3.13
C LEU A 97 -3.92 -3.82 4.36
N LEU A 98 -4.66 -2.73 4.61
CA LEU A 98 -5.53 -2.61 5.78
C LEU A 98 -6.65 -3.65 5.78
N GLN A 99 -7.30 -3.89 4.64
CA GLN A 99 -8.30 -4.96 4.51
C GLN A 99 -7.68 -6.31 4.82
N THR A 100 -6.61 -6.65 4.11
CA THR A 100 -5.98 -7.97 4.21
C THR A 100 -5.48 -8.26 5.63
N LEU A 101 -4.90 -7.27 6.32
CA LEU A 101 -4.40 -7.45 7.68
C LEU A 101 -5.49 -7.35 8.75
N GLY A 102 -6.54 -6.56 8.53
CA GLY A 102 -7.64 -6.36 9.48
C GLY A 102 -8.43 -7.63 9.77
N GLU A 103 -8.48 -8.58 8.84
CA GLU A 103 -9.19 -9.87 8.99
C GLU A 103 -8.52 -10.83 10.00
N VAL A 104 -7.26 -10.59 10.37
CA VAL A 104 -6.39 -11.61 11.00
C VAL A 104 -5.51 -11.08 12.13
N LEU A 105 -5.29 -9.77 12.14
CA LEU A 105 -4.60 -9.08 13.21
C LEU A 105 -5.62 -8.28 14.04
N PRO A 106 -5.39 -8.11 15.35
CA PRO A 106 -6.23 -7.26 16.18
C PRO A 106 -6.31 -5.84 15.60
N ALA A 107 -7.48 -5.20 15.68
CA ALA A 107 -7.64 -3.80 15.27
C ALA A 107 -6.69 -2.85 16.03
N SER A 108 -6.28 -3.22 17.25
CA SER A 108 -5.30 -2.48 18.06
C SER A 108 -3.86 -2.59 17.55
N THR A 109 -3.56 -3.45 16.57
CA THR A 109 -2.21 -3.57 16.01
C THR A 109 -1.79 -2.26 15.37
N ARG A 110 -0.60 -1.79 15.71
CA ARG A 110 -0.07 -0.53 15.21
C ARG A 110 0.72 -0.75 13.92
N ILE A 111 0.47 0.08 12.93
CA ILE A 111 1.34 0.25 11.76
C ILE A 111 2.18 1.50 11.99
N PHE A 112 3.50 1.40 11.84
CA PHE A 112 4.40 2.54 11.93
C PHE A 112 5.46 2.54 10.85
N GLY A 113 5.98 3.69 10.46
CA GLY A 113 6.96 3.78 9.38
C GLY A 113 7.75 5.06 9.41
N ARG A 114 8.93 5.03 8.77
CA ARG A 114 9.71 6.25 8.53
C ARG A 114 9.45 6.74 7.13
N LEU A 115 9.14 8.02 7.02
CA LEU A 115 9.09 8.73 5.76
C LEU A 115 10.40 9.52 5.62
N GLU A 116 11.20 9.21 4.60
CA GLU A 116 12.31 10.08 4.22
C GLU A 116 11.76 11.43 3.74
N ALA A 117 12.25 12.57 4.22
CA ALA A 117 11.80 13.86 3.71
C ALA A 117 12.01 13.95 2.20
N PRO A 118 11.11 14.65 1.47
CA PRO A 118 11.39 15.02 0.09
C PRO A 118 12.71 15.80 0.02
N GLN A 119 13.50 15.56 -1.04
CA GLN A 119 14.79 16.24 -1.24
C GLN A 119 14.61 17.76 -1.46
N ALA A 120 13.45 18.19 -1.98
CA ALA A 120 13.04 19.58 -2.00
C ALA A 120 12.26 19.90 -0.72
N ALA A 121 12.81 20.78 0.11
CA ALA A 121 12.22 21.22 1.38
C ALA A 121 11.04 22.21 1.20
N ASP A 122 10.38 22.19 0.05
CA ASP A 122 9.19 23.00 -0.18
C ASP A 122 8.05 22.50 0.73
N LEU A 123 7.38 23.44 1.40
CA LEU A 123 6.38 23.13 2.43
C LEU A 123 5.14 22.41 1.86
N GLU A 124 4.83 22.63 0.60
CA GLU A 124 3.62 22.12 -0.05
C GLU A 124 3.67 20.59 -0.33
N PRO A 125 4.72 20.03 -0.96
CA PRO A 125 4.86 18.57 -1.08
C PRO A 125 4.87 17.84 0.26
N LEU A 126 5.49 18.44 1.29
CA LEU A 126 5.51 17.88 2.64
C LEU A 126 4.11 17.89 3.27
N ALA A 127 3.36 18.99 3.13
CA ALA A 127 1.97 19.09 3.60
C ALA A 127 1.05 18.10 2.88
N ALA A 128 1.16 17.94 1.56
CA ALA A 128 0.40 16.97 0.78
C ALA A 128 0.65 15.53 1.26
N ARG A 129 1.91 15.16 1.49
CA ARG A 129 2.26 13.84 2.03
C ARG A 129 1.73 13.63 3.44
N ARG A 130 1.84 14.63 4.32
CA ARG A 130 1.28 14.54 5.67
C ARG A 130 -0.23 14.35 5.63
N ASN A 131 -0.90 15.11 4.77
CA ASN A 131 -2.35 14.99 4.58
C ASN A 131 -2.72 13.62 4.02
N PHE A 132 -1.93 13.05 3.11
CA PHE A 132 -2.12 11.68 2.64
C PHE A 132 -2.17 10.67 3.79
N TRP A 133 -1.22 10.69 4.73
CA TRP A 133 -1.23 9.71 5.84
C TRP A 133 -2.31 10.00 6.88
N ARG A 134 -2.51 11.27 7.25
CA ARG A 134 -3.55 11.67 8.21
C ARG A 134 -4.96 11.27 7.77
N ARG A 135 -5.20 11.25 6.46
CA ARG A 135 -6.45 10.77 5.88
C ARG A 135 -6.78 9.35 6.34
N PHE A 136 -5.78 8.46 6.46
CA PHE A 136 -5.95 7.08 6.94
C PHE A 136 -5.91 6.98 8.48
N GLY A 137 -6.05 8.10 9.19
CA GLY A 137 -5.98 8.13 10.66
C GLY A 137 -4.56 7.96 11.22
N PHE A 138 -3.51 8.10 10.40
CA PHE A 138 -2.14 8.05 10.90
C PHE A 138 -1.75 9.40 11.54
N GLU A 139 -1.17 9.30 12.72
CA GLU A 139 -0.45 10.39 13.38
C GLU A 139 0.94 10.55 12.76
N ILE A 140 1.43 11.78 12.73
CA ILE A 140 2.73 12.12 12.15
C ILE A 140 3.54 12.90 13.16
N GLU A 141 4.65 12.31 13.59
CA GLU A 141 5.60 12.92 14.52
C GLU A 141 6.90 13.28 13.80
N ASN A 142 7.41 14.48 14.07
CA ASN A 142 8.71 14.90 13.55
C ASN A 142 9.82 14.17 14.33
N TRP A 143 10.59 13.33 13.65
CA TRP A 143 11.66 12.54 14.24
C TRP A 143 13.04 13.24 14.11
N GLY A 144 13.09 14.47 13.60
CA GLY A 144 14.34 15.20 13.36
C GLY A 144 15.12 14.70 12.14
N ARG A 145 16.12 15.47 11.70
CA ARG A 145 16.95 15.21 10.50
C ARG A 145 16.14 14.98 9.21
N GLY A 146 15.01 15.67 9.04
CA GLY A 146 14.14 15.49 7.87
C GLY A 146 13.52 14.09 7.79
N LYS A 147 13.16 13.50 8.93
CA LYS A 147 12.47 12.22 8.97
C LYS A 147 11.18 12.37 9.77
N GLU A 148 10.11 11.78 9.26
CA GLU A 148 8.82 11.75 9.94
C GLU A 148 8.47 10.30 10.28
N LEU A 149 7.98 10.10 11.50
CA LEU A 149 7.39 8.84 11.90
C LEU A 149 5.88 8.94 11.66
N VAL A 150 5.35 8.00 10.88
CA VAL A 150 3.90 7.78 10.80
C VAL A 150 3.52 6.63 11.72
N THR A 151 2.42 6.78 12.46
CA THR A 151 1.87 5.73 13.32
C THR A 151 0.36 5.72 13.24
N GLY A 152 -0.25 4.56 13.07
CA GLY A 152 -1.70 4.37 13.04
C GLY A 152 -2.07 2.98 13.56
N GLN A 153 -3.35 2.74 13.82
CA GLN A 153 -3.88 1.41 14.11
C GLN A 153 -4.38 0.73 12.83
N LEU A 154 -4.52 -0.60 12.85
CA LEU A 154 -5.31 -1.34 11.85
C LEU A 154 -6.79 -0.98 12.05
N GLY A 155 -7.18 0.17 11.49
CA GLY A 155 -8.50 0.77 11.63
C GLY A 155 -9.20 1.00 10.30
N GLU A 156 -10.27 1.79 10.36
CA GLU A 156 -11.30 1.88 9.32
C GLU A 156 -10.77 2.14 7.91
N LEU A 157 -11.33 1.40 6.97
CA LEU A 157 -11.11 1.57 5.54
C LEU A 157 -11.69 2.89 5.09
N SER A 158 -10.82 3.76 4.60
CA SER A 158 -11.26 5.04 4.04
C SER A 158 -11.45 4.91 2.53
N LEU A 159 -12.67 5.18 2.09
CA LEU A 159 -12.97 5.45 0.68
C LEU A 159 -12.53 6.87 0.35
N TYR A 160 -11.74 7.03 -0.71
CA TYR A 160 -11.24 8.34 -1.12
C TYR A 160 -11.64 8.69 -2.55
N PRO A 161 -11.73 10.00 -2.86
CA PRO A 161 -12.16 10.45 -4.18
C PRO A 161 -11.13 10.15 -5.28
N GLU A 162 -9.84 9.89 -4.95
CA GLU A 162 -8.85 9.52 -5.96
C GLU A 162 -9.17 8.16 -6.56
N SER A 163 -9.73 8.18 -7.76
CA SER A 163 -10.02 6.99 -8.55
C SER A 163 -8.75 6.32 -9.03
N LEU A 164 -8.67 4.98 -8.91
CA LEU A 164 -7.51 4.21 -9.36
C LEU A 164 -7.39 4.34 -10.87
N LEU A 165 -6.44 5.15 -11.34
CA LEU A 165 -6.20 5.41 -12.77
C LEU A 165 -7.47 5.82 -13.55
N GLY A 166 -8.36 6.59 -12.93
CA GLY A 166 -9.60 7.05 -13.57
C GLY A 166 -10.72 6.01 -13.66
N SER A 167 -10.58 4.88 -12.98
CA SER A 167 -11.66 3.89 -12.80
C SER A 167 -12.81 4.43 -11.93
N HIS A 168 -13.89 3.67 -11.78
CA HIS A 168 -14.88 3.98 -10.74
C HIS A 168 -14.24 3.90 -9.34
N PRO A 169 -14.74 4.63 -8.33
CA PRO A 169 -14.22 4.53 -6.97
C PRO A 169 -14.22 3.07 -6.48
N GLN A 170 -13.05 2.56 -6.15
CA GLN A 170 -12.86 1.20 -5.64
C GLN A 170 -12.36 1.24 -4.20
N LYS A 171 -12.89 0.36 -3.35
CA LYS A 171 -12.24 0.01 -2.08
C LYS A 171 -10.98 -0.78 -2.39
N GLY A 172 -10.04 -0.85 -1.45
CA GLY A 172 -8.94 -1.81 -1.54
C GLY A 172 -9.45 -3.24 -1.67
N MET A 173 -8.54 -4.19 -1.92
CA MET A 173 -8.88 -5.60 -2.08
C MET A 173 -8.59 -6.40 -0.81
N ASP A 174 -9.47 -7.34 -0.48
CA ASP A 174 -9.19 -8.38 0.52
C ASP A 174 -8.49 -9.55 -0.16
N LEU A 175 -7.17 -9.60 -0.04
CA LEU A 175 -6.35 -10.63 -0.68
C LEU A 175 -6.56 -12.01 -0.05
N MET A 176 -6.90 -12.06 1.24
CA MET A 176 -7.17 -13.33 1.90
C MET A 176 -8.45 -13.96 1.37
N HIS A 177 -9.53 -13.17 1.29
CA HIS A 177 -10.80 -13.64 0.74
C HIS A 177 -10.63 -14.11 -0.71
N LEU A 178 -9.93 -13.34 -1.54
CA LEU A 178 -9.69 -13.70 -2.94
C LEU A 178 -8.85 -14.96 -3.08
N HIS A 179 -7.83 -15.15 -2.24
CA HIS A 179 -7.02 -16.37 -2.27
C HIS A 179 -7.83 -17.61 -1.85
N LEU A 180 -8.66 -17.49 -0.80
CA LEU A 180 -9.51 -18.58 -0.32
C LEU A 180 -10.58 -18.99 -1.34
N ILE A 181 -11.17 -18.04 -2.07
CA ILE A 181 -12.15 -18.36 -3.12
C ILE A 181 -11.45 -18.87 -4.39
N GLY A 182 -10.35 -18.23 -4.79
CA GLY A 182 -9.60 -18.62 -5.99
C GLY A 182 -9.05 -20.04 -5.92
N THR A 183 -8.63 -20.49 -4.73
CA THR A 183 -8.21 -21.89 -4.50
C THR A 183 -9.38 -22.87 -4.57
N ALA A 184 -10.57 -22.49 -4.09
CA ALA A 184 -11.76 -23.33 -4.19
C ALA A 184 -12.17 -23.57 -5.66
N THR A 185 -12.06 -22.56 -6.52
CA THR A 185 -12.38 -22.67 -7.96
C THR A 185 -11.37 -23.46 -8.79
N GLN A 186 -10.21 -23.84 -8.26
CA GLN A 186 -9.21 -24.68 -8.95
C GLN A 186 -9.34 -26.17 -8.63
N LEU A 187 -10.26 -26.55 -7.74
CA LEU A 187 -10.46 -27.94 -7.30
C LEU A 187 -11.64 -28.64 -8.01
N ASP A 188 -12.24 -27.99 -9.00
CA ASP A 188 -13.33 -28.52 -9.84
C ASP A 188 -12.86 -28.83 -11.28
#